data_AF-A0A7X4HD61-F1
#
_entry.id   AF-A0A7X4HD61-F1
#
_cell.length_a   1.000
_cell.length_b   1.000
_cell.length_c   1.000
_cell.angle_alpha   90.00
_cell.angle_beta   90.00
_cell.angle_gamma   90.00
#
_symmetry.space_group_name_H-M   'P 1'
#
loop_
_entity.id
_entity.type
_entity.pdbx_description
1 polymer ?
#
loop_
_entity_poly.entity_id
_entity_poly.type
_entity_poly.pdbx_seq_one_letter_code
_entity_poly.pdbx_strand_id
1 'polypeptide(L)'
;MATSKQNKELSGAQWARRFPGSRDTKDLNGTFRHAVEDFIHAMTEAGIKVEIDATYRPAKRSYLMHWAWRIANDKTDASSIPAMVGVDIEWQHPASAESMRAAKDMVDALSLRRLRTKPALRSQHNLGLAIDMSLTWRGAVSVKDANGKLVQIKSLPRNGMNRQLIEVGATYGVKKYAGSGRDVPHWSNNGR
;
A
#
# COMPACT_ATOMS: atom_id res chain seq x y z
N MET A 1 -23.65 15.67 -31.20
CA MET A 1 -24.48 15.72 -29.97
C MET A 1 -23.54 15.78 -28.77
N ALA A 2 -23.54 16.88 -28.04
CA ALA A 2 -22.78 17.02 -26.80
C ALA A 2 -23.51 16.24 -25.71
N THR A 3 -23.08 15.02 -25.43
CA THR A 3 -23.55 14.27 -24.26
C THR A 3 -23.14 15.05 -23.02
N SER A 4 -24.14 15.44 -22.22
CA SER A 4 -24.01 16.18 -20.98
C SER A 4 -22.77 15.76 -20.18
N LYS A 5 -21.83 16.68 -19.98
CA LYS A 5 -20.87 16.59 -18.87
C LYS A 5 -21.72 16.54 -17.60
N GLN A 6 -22.03 15.33 -17.12
CA GLN A 6 -22.38 15.15 -15.71
C GLN A 6 -21.35 15.87 -14.87
N ASN A 7 -21.76 16.45 -13.74
CA ASN A 7 -20.97 17.27 -12.80
C ASN A 7 -19.70 16.57 -12.29
N LYS A 8 -18.73 16.30 -13.17
CA LYS A 8 -17.43 15.77 -12.84
C LYS A 8 -16.59 16.91 -12.32
N GLU A 9 -15.92 16.66 -11.23
CA GLU A 9 -15.01 17.62 -10.64
C GLU A 9 -13.60 17.38 -11.11
N LEU A 10 -12.91 18.45 -11.47
CA LEU A 10 -11.52 18.40 -11.91
C LEU A 10 -10.63 17.67 -10.90
N SER A 11 -9.70 16.87 -11.42
CA SER A 11 -8.67 16.21 -10.62
C SER A 11 -7.83 17.23 -9.84
N GLY A 12 -7.30 16.82 -8.69
CA GLY A 12 -6.53 17.67 -7.79
C GLY A 12 -6.45 17.09 -6.38
N ALA A 13 -5.65 17.74 -5.52
CA ALA A 13 -5.36 17.26 -4.16
C ALA A 13 -6.60 16.97 -3.30
N GLN A 14 -7.72 17.65 -3.54
CA GLN A 14 -8.97 17.45 -2.82
C GLN A 14 -9.55 16.03 -2.98
N TRP A 15 -9.24 15.35 -4.08
CA TRP A 15 -9.65 13.96 -4.30
C TRP A 15 -8.96 12.96 -3.36
N ALA A 16 -7.80 13.30 -2.79
CA ALA A 16 -7.01 12.38 -1.97
C ALA A 16 -7.73 11.93 -0.68
N ARG A 17 -8.70 12.73 -0.20
CA ARG A 17 -9.46 12.49 1.04
C ARG A 17 -10.78 11.74 0.83
N ARG A 18 -11.27 11.56 -0.41
CA ARG A 18 -12.62 11.01 -0.67
C ARG A 18 -12.75 9.52 -0.45
N PHE A 19 -11.68 8.78 -0.71
CA PHE A 19 -11.63 7.33 -0.54
C PHE A 19 -10.43 7.02 0.36
N PRO A 20 -10.57 7.19 1.68
CA PRO A 20 -9.50 6.87 2.61
C PRO A 20 -9.21 5.37 2.58
N GLY A 21 -7.93 5.02 2.76
CA GLY A 21 -7.55 3.65 3.10
C GLY A 21 -7.59 3.46 4.62
N SER A 22 -7.26 2.26 5.07
CA SER A 22 -7.11 1.93 6.47
C SER A 22 -5.66 1.69 6.87
N ARG A 23 -5.40 1.77 8.17
CA ARG A 23 -4.19 1.32 8.88
C ARG A 23 -4.52 0.37 10.04
N ASP A 24 -5.80 0.03 10.23
CA ASP A 24 -6.25 -0.86 11.29
C ASP A 24 -6.20 -2.32 10.79
N THR A 25 -5.68 -3.22 11.62
CA THR A 25 -5.66 -4.66 11.33
C THR A 25 -7.07 -5.24 11.28
N LYS A 26 -8.06 -4.60 11.91
CA LYS A 26 -9.48 -5.01 11.84
C LYS A 26 -10.05 -4.99 10.44
N ASP A 27 -9.48 -4.17 9.55
CA ASP A 27 -9.90 -4.10 8.14
C ASP A 27 -9.17 -5.13 7.25
N LEU A 28 -8.34 -6.00 7.84
CA LEU A 28 -7.83 -7.20 7.18
C LEU A 28 -8.89 -8.31 7.21
N ASN A 29 -8.82 -9.21 6.24
CA ASN A 29 -9.87 -10.18 5.99
C ASN A 29 -9.51 -11.59 6.49
N GLY A 30 -10.49 -12.24 7.13
CA GLY A 30 -10.48 -13.66 7.44
C GLY A 30 -9.25 -14.10 8.25
N THR A 31 -8.71 -15.27 7.88
CA THR A 31 -7.55 -15.86 8.57
C THR A 31 -6.28 -15.01 8.44
N PHE A 32 -6.17 -14.17 7.42
CA PHE A 32 -5.01 -13.28 7.27
C PHE A 32 -4.96 -12.21 8.35
N ARG A 33 -6.12 -11.71 8.82
CA ARG A 33 -6.18 -10.78 9.94
C ARG A 33 -5.55 -11.38 11.19
N HIS A 34 -5.97 -12.58 11.58
CA HIS A 34 -5.46 -13.27 12.76
C HIS A 34 -3.96 -13.56 12.64
N ALA A 35 -3.51 -14.04 11.47
CA ALA A 35 -2.09 -14.23 11.19
C ALA A 35 -1.25 -12.95 11.39
N VAL A 36 -1.75 -11.80 10.94
CA VAL A 36 -1.06 -10.52 11.11
C VAL A 36 -1.07 -10.07 12.57
N GLU A 37 -2.20 -10.21 13.27
CA GLU A 37 -2.30 -9.85 14.70
C GLU A 37 -1.33 -10.68 15.55
N ASP A 38 -1.27 -12.00 15.33
CA ASP A 38 -0.34 -12.90 16.03
C ASP A 38 1.13 -12.59 15.70
N PHE A 39 1.43 -12.33 14.42
CA PHE A 39 2.76 -11.94 13.99
C PHE A 39 3.20 -10.62 14.65
N ILE A 40 2.35 -9.59 14.61
CA ILE A 40 2.63 -8.29 15.24
C ILE A 40 2.83 -8.47 16.74
N HIS A 41 2.00 -9.27 17.41
CA HIS A 41 2.16 -9.57 18.82
C HIS A 41 3.55 -10.15 19.11
N ALA A 42 3.97 -11.19 18.38
CA ALA A 42 5.30 -11.78 18.52
C ALA A 42 6.44 -10.80 18.24
N MET A 43 6.27 -9.86 17.29
CA MET A 43 7.25 -8.80 17.03
C MET A 43 7.38 -7.88 18.25
N THR A 44 6.23 -7.40 18.76
CA THR A 44 6.21 -6.47 19.89
C THR A 44 6.73 -7.09 21.18
N GLU A 45 6.40 -8.36 21.48
CA GLU A 45 6.96 -9.10 22.62
C GLU A 45 8.49 -9.19 22.57
N ALA A 46 9.06 -9.30 21.36
CA ALA A 46 10.50 -9.39 21.15
C ALA A 46 11.20 -8.00 21.14
N GLY A 47 10.48 -6.92 21.42
CA GLY A 47 11.00 -5.55 21.39
C GLY A 47 11.22 -5.00 19.97
N ILE A 48 10.61 -5.61 18.96
CA ILE A 48 10.61 -5.07 17.59
C ILE A 48 9.52 -4.00 17.50
N LYS A 49 9.90 -2.80 17.04
CA LYS A 49 8.96 -1.72 16.77
C LYS A 49 8.23 -2.01 15.45
N VAL A 50 6.90 -1.97 15.50
CA VAL A 50 5.99 -2.14 14.36
C VAL A 50 5.31 -0.81 14.06
N GLU A 51 5.36 -0.35 12.81
CA GLU A 51 4.62 0.83 12.33
C GLU A 51 3.78 0.43 11.11
N ILE A 52 2.47 0.59 11.18
CA ILE A 52 1.54 0.22 10.09
C ILE A 52 1.25 1.43 9.21
N ASP A 53 1.57 1.31 7.92
CA ASP A 53 1.39 2.36 6.92
C ASP A 53 0.07 2.21 6.15
N ALA A 54 -0.36 0.99 5.87
CA ALA A 54 -1.62 0.68 5.20
C ALA A 54 -2.10 -0.77 5.41
N THR A 55 -3.41 -0.96 5.53
CA THR A 55 -4.09 -2.28 5.49
C THR A 55 -5.06 -2.30 4.30
N TYR A 56 -6.35 -2.09 4.51
CA TYR A 56 -7.33 -2.07 3.43
C TYR A 56 -7.20 -0.81 2.55
N ARG A 57 -7.30 -1.00 1.25
CA ARG A 57 -7.33 0.07 0.24
C ARG A 57 -8.57 -0.10 -0.63
N PRO A 58 -9.56 0.80 -0.58
CA PRO A 58 -10.71 0.72 -1.50
C PRO A 58 -10.27 0.78 -2.97
N ALA A 59 -10.98 0.07 -3.85
CA ALA A 59 -10.68 0.08 -5.29
C ALA A 59 -10.65 1.51 -5.87
N LYS A 60 -11.54 2.39 -5.41
CA LYS A 60 -11.58 3.80 -5.80
C LYS A 60 -10.30 4.55 -5.40
N ARG A 61 -9.72 4.23 -4.25
CA ARG A 61 -8.42 4.79 -3.84
C ARG A 61 -7.28 4.28 -4.72
N SER A 62 -7.24 2.98 -5.01
CA SER A 62 -6.25 2.40 -5.94
C SER A 62 -6.32 3.06 -7.31
N TYR A 63 -7.53 3.33 -7.82
CA TYR A 63 -7.75 4.05 -9.07
C TYR A 63 -7.14 5.46 -9.06
N LEU A 64 -7.46 6.28 -8.05
CA LEU A 64 -6.87 7.62 -7.93
C LEU A 64 -5.34 7.58 -7.84
N MET A 65 -4.80 6.67 -7.04
CA MET A 65 -3.35 6.52 -6.86
C MET A 65 -2.65 6.09 -8.16
N HIS A 66 -3.22 5.11 -8.87
CA HIS A 66 -2.66 4.59 -10.11
C HIS A 66 -2.58 5.67 -11.19
N TRP A 67 -3.69 6.36 -11.44
CA TRP A 67 -3.78 7.31 -12.55
C TRP A 67 -3.09 8.63 -12.26
N ALA A 68 -3.15 9.15 -11.03
CA ALA A 68 -2.36 10.31 -10.65
C ALA A 68 -0.86 10.04 -10.84
N TRP A 69 -0.36 8.88 -10.37
CA TRP A 69 1.04 8.51 -10.55
C TRP A 69 1.40 8.39 -12.04
N ARG A 70 0.56 7.76 -12.85
CA ARG A 70 0.80 7.58 -14.29
C ARG A 70 0.79 8.87 -15.09
N ILE A 71 -0.13 9.80 -14.80
CA ILE A 71 -0.10 11.11 -15.45
C ILE A 71 1.19 11.83 -15.06
N ALA A 72 1.51 11.87 -13.76
CA ALA A 72 2.66 12.64 -13.25
C ALA A 72 4.03 12.08 -13.68
N ASN A 73 4.19 10.76 -13.75
CA ASN A 73 5.48 10.10 -13.96
C ASN A 73 5.62 9.52 -15.38
N ASP A 74 4.58 8.85 -15.88
CA ASP A 74 4.60 8.23 -17.23
C ASP A 74 4.10 9.19 -18.32
N LYS A 75 3.65 10.41 -17.95
CA LYS A 75 3.04 11.38 -18.88
C LYS A 75 1.86 10.79 -19.66
N THR A 76 1.11 9.90 -19.00
CA THR A 76 -0.10 9.32 -19.58
C THR A 76 -1.09 10.41 -19.95
N ASP A 77 -1.69 10.33 -21.14
CA ASP A 77 -2.73 11.25 -21.58
C ASP A 77 -3.95 11.19 -20.64
N ALA A 78 -4.28 12.32 -20.04
CA ALA A 78 -5.40 12.44 -19.11
C ALA A 78 -6.75 12.14 -19.77
N SER A 79 -6.89 12.38 -21.08
CA SER A 79 -8.12 12.07 -21.82
C SER A 79 -8.36 10.57 -22.01
N SER A 80 -7.29 9.76 -21.91
CA SER A 80 -7.32 8.31 -22.10
C SER A 80 -7.70 7.52 -20.85
N ILE A 81 -7.89 8.19 -19.71
CA ILE A 81 -8.11 7.52 -18.43
C ILE A 81 -9.52 6.91 -18.39
N PRO A 82 -9.66 5.59 -18.21
CA PRO A 82 -10.96 4.95 -18.14
C PRO A 82 -11.78 5.48 -16.96
N ALA A 83 -13.06 5.77 -17.17
CA ALA A 83 -13.95 6.17 -16.08
C ALA A 83 -14.09 5.05 -15.02
N MET A 84 -14.30 5.43 -13.76
CA MET A 84 -14.60 4.50 -12.67
C MET A 84 -15.93 4.87 -12.01
N VAL A 85 -16.82 3.88 -11.88
CA VAL A 85 -18.14 4.05 -11.25
C VAL A 85 -17.99 4.58 -9.82
N GLY A 86 -18.72 5.67 -9.52
CA GLY A 86 -18.71 6.34 -8.24
C GLY A 86 -17.41 7.09 -7.92
N VAL A 87 -16.65 7.47 -8.95
CA VAL A 87 -15.52 8.39 -8.92
C VAL A 87 -15.73 9.44 -10.02
N ASP A 88 -16.51 10.47 -9.72
CA ASP A 88 -16.91 11.51 -10.68
C ASP A 88 -15.80 12.55 -10.92
N ILE A 89 -14.60 12.07 -11.25
CA ILE A 89 -13.41 12.87 -11.50
C ILE A 89 -13.28 13.19 -12.99
N GLU A 90 -12.94 14.43 -13.29
CA GLU A 90 -12.48 14.87 -14.61
C GLU A 90 -10.95 14.98 -14.59
N TRP A 91 -10.28 14.07 -15.29
CA TRP A 91 -8.83 14.09 -15.39
C TRP A 91 -8.34 15.09 -16.43
N GLN A 92 -9.11 15.34 -17.49
CA GLN A 92 -8.76 16.25 -18.56
C GLN A 92 -9.16 17.68 -18.20
N HIS A 93 -8.17 18.46 -17.77
CA HIS A 93 -8.30 19.92 -17.61
C HIS A 93 -8.28 20.62 -18.98
N PRO A 94 -8.73 21.89 -19.07
CA PRO A 94 -8.69 22.65 -20.32
C PRO A 94 -7.30 22.70 -20.97
N ALA A 95 -6.24 22.79 -20.16
CA ALA A 95 -4.87 22.67 -20.62
C ALA A 95 -4.19 21.38 -20.12
N SER A 96 -3.40 20.75 -20.98
CA SER A 96 -2.60 19.55 -20.61
C SER A 96 -1.64 19.81 -19.44
N ALA A 97 -1.06 21.02 -19.39
CA ALA A 97 -0.21 21.44 -18.27
C ALA A 97 -0.95 21.47 -16.92
N GLU A 98 -2.23 21.81 -16.90
CA GLU A 98 -3.06 21.82 -15.70
C GLU A 98 -3.39 20.40 -15.23
N SER A 99 -3.69 19.49 -16.18
CA SER A 99 -3.89 18.06 -15.87
C SER A 99 -2.65 17.46 -15.22
N MET A 100 -1.46 17.79 -15.76
CA MET A 100 -0.17 17.37 -15.20
C MET A 100 0.08 17.94 -13.81
N ARG A 101 -0.24 19.22 -13.58
CA ARG A 101 -0.09 19.86 -12.26
C ARG A 101 -1.03 19.22 -11.23
N ALA A 102 -2.30 19.06 -11.56
CA ALA A 102 -3.28 18.40 -10.71
C ALA A 102 -2.88 16.97 -10.33
N ALA A 103 -2.35 16.20 -11.28
CA ALA A 103 -1.84 14.86 -11.00
C ALA A 103 -0.65 14.85 -10.04
N LYS A 104 0.27 15.83 -10.15
CA LYS A 104 1.39 15.99 -9.21
C LYS A 104 0.88 16.36 -7.81
N ASP A 105 -0.08 17.28 -7.72
CA ASP A 105 -0.71 17.65 -6.44
C ASP A 105 -1.40 16.43 -5.79
N MET A 106 -2.02 15.57 -6.60
CA MET A 106 -2.58 14.30 -6.13
C MET A 106 -1.50 13.30 -5.70
N VAL A 107 -0.39 13.16 -6.44
CA VAL A 107 0.76 12.32 -6.04
C VAL A 107 1.26 12.72 -4.66
N ASP A 108 1.31 14.01 -4.38
CA ASP A 108 1.74 14.56 -3.10
C ASP A 108 0.72 14.27 -2.00
N ALA A 109 -0.54 14.62 -2.24
CA ALA A 109 -1.64 14.42 -1.28
C ALA A 109 -1.92 12.93 -0.98
N LEU A 110 -1.67 12.04 -1.93
CA LEU A 110 -1.78 10.59 -1.78
C LEU A 110 -0.50 9.92 -1.25
N SER A 111 0.54 10.70 -0.93
CA SER A 111 1.83 10.23 -0.39
C SER A 111 2.57 9.26 -1.32
N LEU A 112 2.51 9.48 -2.64
CA LEU A 112 3.06 8.58 -3.65
C LEU A 112 4.48 8.97 -4.10
N ARG A 113 5.02 10.10 -3.64
CA ARG A 113 6.33 10.64 -4.07
C ARG A 113 7.49 9.63 -4.01
N ARG A 114 7.47 8.71 -3.04
CA ARG A 114 8.55 7.75 -2.81
C ARG A 114 8.41 6.48 -3.65
N LEU A 115 7.27 6.28 -4.32
CA LEU A 115 7.00 5.08 -5.10
C LEU A 115 7.75 5.13 -6.42
N ARG A 116 8.57 4.11 -6.65
CA ARG A 116 9.33 3.93 -7.91
C ARG A 116 8.56 3.17 -8.97
N THR A 117 7.41 2.61 -8.61
CA THR A 117 6.52 1.84 -9.47
C THR A 117 5.09 2.33 -9.28
N LYS A 118 4.29 2.25 -10.33
CA LYS A 118 2.86 2.62 -10.25
C LYS A 118 2.12 1.72 -9.26
N PRO A 119 1.26 2.29 -8.40
CA PRO A 119 0.31 1.51 -7.59
C PRO A 119 -0.54 0.60 -8.49
N ALA A 120 -0.75 -0.66 -8.09
CA ALA A 120 -1.62 -1.56 -8.83
C ALA A 120 -3.11 -1.18 -8.66
N LEU A 121 -3.91 -1.32 -9.74
CA LEU A 121 -5.36 -1.13 -9.68
C LEU A 121 -6.07 -2.22 -8.87
N ARG A 122 -5.51 -3.44 -8.89
CA ARG A 122 -5.94 -4.59 -8.12
C ARG A 122 -4.74 -5.15 -7.38
N SER A 123 -4.81 -5.19 -6.06
CA SER A 123 -3.79 -5.77 -5.20
C SER A 123 -4.44 -6.43 -3.98
N GLN A 124 -3.63 -7.11 -3.18
CA GLN A 124 -4.09 -7.71 -1.93
C GLN A 124 -4.63 -6.69 -0.91
N HIS A 125 -4.20 -5.43 -0.96
CA HIS A 125 -4.81 -4.37 -0.15
C HIS A 125 -6.29 -4.15 -0.49
N ASN A 126 -6.72 -4.38 -1.73
CA ASN A 126 -8.13 -4.28 -2.10
C ASN A 126 -8.99 -5.40 -1.53
N LEU A 127 -8.36 -6.50 -1.07
CA LEU A 127 -9.03 -7.66 -0.51
C LEU A 127 -8.87 -7.76 1.01
N GLY A 128 -8.13 -6.84 1.64
CA GLY A 128 -7.74 -6.93 3.05
C GLY A 128 -6.75 -8.07 3.31
N LEU A 129 -5.96 -8.46 2.31
CA LEU A 129 -5.01 -9.59 2.36
C LEU A 129 -3.54 -9.13 2.30
N ALA A 130 -3.29 -7.84 2.52
CA ALA A 130 -1.97 -7.25 2.64
C ALA A 130 -1.90 -6.14 3.67
N ILE A 131 -0.70 -5.94 4.18
CA ILE A 131 -0.31 -4.89 5.12
C ILE A 131 1.04 -4.31 4.70
N ASP A 132 1.09 -2.98 4.59
CA ASP A 132 2.33 -2.24 4.47
C ASP A 132 2.75 -1.84 5.88
N MET A 133 3.88 -2.34 6.36
CA MET A 133 4.39 -2.03 7.69
C MET A 133 5.92 -2.02 7.75
N SER A 134 6.46 -1.18 8.62
CA SER A 134 7.87 -1.11 8.95
C SER A 134 8.15 -1.85 10.26
N LEU A 135 9.14 -2.73 10.23
CA LEU A 135 9.66 -3.46 11.39
C LEU A 135 11.08 -2.96 11.65
N THR A 136 11.42 -2.56 12.87
CA THR A 136 12.77 -2.08 13.23
C THR A 136 13.14 -2.47 14.66
N TRP A 137 14.42 -2.80 14.89
CA TRP A 137 14.93 -3.15 16.23
C TRP A 137 16.43 -2.86 16.36
N ARG A 138 16.97 -3.04 17.57
CA ARG A 138 18.39 -2.92 17.88
C ARG A 138 18.92 -4.23 18.47
N GLY A 139 20.22 -4.46 18.33
CA GLY A 139 20.87 -5.66 18.88
C GLY A 139 20.37 -6.97 18.27
N ALA A 140 20.59 -8.07 18.97
CA ALA A 140 19.97 -9.35 18.68
C ALA A 140 18.62 -9.45 19.40
N VAL A 141 17.65 -10.10 18.78
CA VAL A 141 16.31 -10.35 19.38
C VAL A 141 15.98 -11.83 19.28
N SER A 142 15.13 -12.31 20.20
CA SER A 142 14.56 -13.65 20.15
C SER A 142 13.06 -13.53 19.92
N VAL A 143 12.58 -14.11 18.82
CA VAL A 143 11.20 -13.98 18.35
C VAL A 143 10.56 -15.35 18.31
N LYS A 144 9.32 -15.49 18.76
CA LYS A 144 8.57 -16.74 18.60
C LYS A 144 8.09 -16.90 17.16
N ASP A 145 8.31 -18.06 16.56
CA ASP A 145 7.60 -18.46 15.35
C ASP A 145 6.15 -18.88 15.66
N ALA A 146 5.36 -19.18 14.62
CA ALA A 146 3.95 -19.55 14.80
C ALA A 146 3.72 -20.86 15.57
N ASN A 147 4.75 -21.69 15.76
CA ASN A 147 4.69 -22.90 16.59
C ASN A 147 5.19 -22.65 18.04
N GLY A 148 5.50 -21.39 18.37
CA GLY A 148 6.01 -20.99 19.68
C GLY A 148 7.52 -21.21 19.88
N LYS A 149 8.26 -21.65 18.86
CA LYS A 149 9.71 -21.86 18.96
C LYS A 149 10.42 -20.51 18.90
N LEU A 150 11.39 -20.30 19.81
CA LEU A 150 12.24 -19.12 19.80
C LEU A 150 13.28 -19.19 18.67
N VAL A 151 13.28 -18.16 17.83
CA VAL A 151 14.24 -17.91 16.74
C VAL A 151 15.11 -16.73 17.11
N GLN A 152 16.43 -16.93 17.16
CA GLN A 152 17.39 -15.84 17.39
C GLN A 152 17.73 -15.11 16.09
N ILE A 153 17.39 -13.82 16.03
CA ILE A 153 17.71 -12.94 14.91
C ILE A 153 18.90 -12.07 15.29
N LYS A 154 20.07 -12.45 14.77
CA LYS A 154 21.36 -11.75 15.00
C LYS A 154 21.84 -11.00 13.76
N SER A 155 21.30 -11.35 12.60
CA SER A 155 21.75 -10.84 11.30
C SER A 155 21.29 -9.41 11.01
N LEU A 156 21.92 -8.80 10.01
CA LEU A 156 21.50 -7.55 9.39
C LEU A 156 20.70 -7.84 8.10
N PRO A 157 19.89 -6.89 7.61
CA PRO A 157 19.54 -5.61 8.23
C PRO A 157 18.63 -5.81 9.46
N ARG A 158 18.56 -4.83 10.36
CA ARG A 158 17.63 -4.85 11.50
C ARG A 158 16.30 -4.19 11.17
N ASN A 159 15.69 -4.67 10.08
CA ASN A 159 14.39 -4.22 9.63
C ASN A 159 13.60 -5.33 8.94
N GLY A 160 12.42 -5.01 8.41
CA GLY A 160 11.54 -5.94 7.69
C GLY A 160 12.16 -6.67 6.48
N MET A 161 13.37 -6.32 6.05
CA MET A 161 14.11 -7.03 4.99
C MET A 161 15.07 -8.12 5.51
N ASN A 162 15.11 -8.35 6.83
CA ASN A 162 15.95 -9.40 7.42
C ASN A 162 15.46 -10.79 7.00
N ARG A 163 16.36 -11.64 6.48
CA ARG A 163 16.00 -12.97 6.00
C ARG A 163 15.42 -13.88 7.09
N GLN A 164 16.01 -13.89 8.28
CA GLN A 164 15.50 -14.70 9.40
C GLN A 164 14.12 -14.21 9.86
N LEU A 165 13.89 -12.89 9.87
CA LEU A 165 12.58 -12.32 10.19
C LEU A 165 11.52 -12.68 9.13
N ILE A 166 11.91 -12.66 7.85
CA ILE A 166 11.02 -13.04 6.74
C ILE A 166 10.61 -14.52 6.88
N GLU A 167 11.54 -15.40 7.24
CA GLU A 167 11.26 -16.80 7.53
C GLU A 167 10.28 -16.95 8.71
N VAL A 168 10.49 -16.19 9.80
CA VAL A 168 9.55 -16.15 10.93
C VAL A 168 8.16 -15.69 10.48
N GLY A 169 8.05 -14.58 9.75
CA GLY A 169 6.75 -14.09 9.26
C GLY A 169 6.03 -15.11 8.38
N ALA A 170 6.77 -15.84 7.55
CA ALA A 170 6.20 -16.89 6.71
C ALA A 170 5.56 -18.02 7.53
N THR A 171 6.04 -18.32 8.74
CA THR A 171 5.41 -19.32 9.63
C THR A 171 4.02 -18.90 10.10
N TYR A 172 3.76 -17.60 10.26
CA TYR A 172 2.43 -17.07 10.57
C TYR A 172 1.52 -16.97 9.34
N GLY A 173 2.06 -17.19 8.13
CA GLY A 173 1.35 -16.90 6.87
C GLY A 173 1.45 -15.43 6.42
N VAL A 174 2.29 -14.62 7.07
CA VAL A 174 2.56 -13.21 6.74
C VAL A 174 3.83 -13.14 5.90
N LYS A 175 3.69 -13.11 4.58
CA LYS A 175 4.80 -13.27 3.63
C LYS A 175 5.28 -11.93 3.11
N LYS A 176 6.60 -11.71 3.16
CA LYS A 176 7.22 -10.52 2.59
C LYS A 176 7.07 -10.51 1.08
N TYR A 177 6.82 -9.34 0.49
CA TYR A 177 6.90 -9.15 -0.96
C TYR A 177 8.24 -9.64 -1.52
N ALA A 178 8.19 -10.55 -2.49
CA ALA A 178 9.37 -11.16 -3.11
C ALA A 178 9.60 -10.72 -4.58
N GLY A 179 8.80 -9.78 -5.09
CA GLY A 179 8.93 -9.31 -6.47
C GLY A 179 10.14 -8.40 -6.68
N SER A 180 10.43 -8.07 -7.94
CA SER A 180 11.59 -7.28 -8.37
C SER A 180 11.57 -5.80 -7.95
N GLY A 181 10.44 -5.32 -7.41
CA GLY A 181 10.30 -3.98 -6.86
C GLY A 181 10.78 -3.90 -5.41
N ARG A 182 11.41 -2.77 -5.03
CA ARG A 182 11.72 -2.48 -3.62
C ARG A 182 10.46 -2.04 -2.87
N ASP A 183 9.43 -2.89 -2.84
CA ASP A 183 8.28 -2.68 -1.96
C ASP A 183 8.62 -3.15 -0.54
N VAL A 184 9.52 -2.38 0.08
CA VAL A 184 10.10 -2.67 1.39
C VAL A 184 9.04 -2.82 2.48
N PRO A 185 7.96 -2.02 2.57
CA PRO A 185 6.97 -2.21 3.64
C PRO A 185 5.99 -3.35 3.37
N HIS A 186 5.87 -3.88 2.15
CA HIS A 186 4.76 -4.77 1.80
C HIS A 186 4.87 -6.21 2.33
N TRP A 187 3.81 -6.68 2.98
CA TRP A 187 3.58 -8.06 3.38
C TRP A 187 2.16 -8.49 3.00
N SER A 188 1.98 -9.75 2.60
CA SER A 188 0.67 -10.28 2.19
C SER A 188 0.54 -11.77 2.50
N ASN A 189 -0.65 -12.33 2.32
CA ASN A 189 -0.89 -13.77 2.51
C ASN A 189 -0.11 -14.66 1.52
N ASN A 190 0.33 -14.11 0.40
CA ASN A 190 1.00 -14.83 -0.69
C ASN A 190 2.35 -14.24 -1.11
N GLY A 191 2.80 -13.15 -0.49
CA GLY A 191 4.10 -12.52 -0.77
C GLY A 191 4.16 -11.82 -2.14
N ARG A 192 2.99 -11.49 -2.71
CA ARG A 192 2.82 -10.78 -3.98
C ARG A 192 1.95 -9.54 -3.81
#